data_AF-A0A1V8U215-F1
#
_entry.id   AF-A0A1V8U215-F1
#
_cell.length_a   1.000
_cell.length_b   1.000
_cell.length_c   1.000
_cell.angle_alpha   90.00
_cell.angle_beta   90.00
_cell.angle_gamma   90.00
#
_symmetry.space_group_name_H-M   'P 1'
#
loop_
_entity.id
_entity.type
_entity.pdbx_description
1 polymer ?
#
loop_
_entity_poly.entity_id
_entity_poly.type
_entity_poly.pdbx_seq_one_letter_code
_entity_poly.pdbx_strand_id
1 'polypeptide(L)'
;MDRPAWLNFAGNHTTRRWRRSIVILAVALLLYSIDLSTHLKKFRITRPATNLDEPFAQSCRVANGIPGLNDLNDLASQHGSHPGLARTRENATILMLARNSDVVGAAAAIRSLEEKWNRWYHYPIVFLNDKPWNSTFMNALRNATESEVFFEEVPESMWSWPRNAEGNEVPDRSLAKANWQRMADDGLPYAKAESYHHMCRFFSGFFFDHSAVAKYRYYWRVEPDVDFTCKIPYDPFRAMRLKDKIYGYTMALWEVGSTCPSLFRTTADFKDQHAVSTTSLWTALLDASWAPAPLRWYLMSMTSVFHSRTRSGDAWNQCHFWSNFEIADMDFFRSEQYRAYFAALDKAGGFFTERWGDAPVHSLALAMFAKPEQLHWFEDIGYRHPPFQHCPRKGVGCECSCEAEEGGVPSDCMDRLRQSVVAT
;
A
#
# COMPACT_ATOMS: atom_id res chain seq x y z
N MET A 1 -45.65 16.24 72.85
CA MET A 1 -44.34 16.74 72.37
C MET A 1 -44.28 16.46 70.89
N ASP A 2 -44.74 17.43 70.09
CA ASP A 2 -44.77 17.33 68.64
C ASP A 2 -43.38 17.57 68.05
N ARG A 3 -42.94 16.66 67.16
CA ARG A 3 -41.73 16.88 66.38
C ARG A 3 -41.98 18.01 65.38
N PRO A 4 -41.06 18.98 65.22
CA PRO A 4 -41.28 20.10 64.32
C PRO A 4 -41.42 19.65 62.85
N ALA A 5 -42.44 20.16 62.16
CA ALA A 5 -42.78 19.83 60.77
C ALA A 5 -41.70 20.17 59.72
N TRP A 6 -40.66 20.93 60.09
CA TRP A 6 -39.59 21.36 59.18
C TRP A 6 -38.49 20.30 58.96
N LEU A 7 -38.41 19.26 59.80
CA LEU A 7 -37.43 18.16 59.62
C LEU A 7 -37.79 17.18 58.49
N ASN A 8 -39.03 17.20 57.98
CA ASN A 8 -39.47 16.31 56.89
C ASN A 8 -39.26 16.87 55.47
N PHE A 9 -38.92 18.15 55.32
CA PHE A 9 -38.77 18.78 54.00
C PHE A 9 -37.35 18.69 53.42
N ALA A 10 -36.31 18.56 54.26
CA ALA A 10 -34.91 18.53 53.80
C ALA A 10 -34.47 17.15 53.25
N GLY A 11 -35.04 16.04 53.76
CA GLY A 11 -34.66 14.67 53.37
C GLY A 11 -35.20 14.19 52.02
N ASN A 12 -36.28 14.82 51.52
CA ASN A 12 -36.98 14.37 50.30
C ASN A 12 -36.44 15.05 49.02
N HIS A 13 -35.90 16.27 49.12
CA HIS A 13 -35.34 16.99 47.97
C HIS A 13 -33.95 16.50 47.56
N THR A 14 -33.09 16.20 48.53
CA THR A 14 -31.75 15.64 48.31
C THR A 14 -31.84 14.24 47.72
N THR A 15 -32.62 13.34 48.32
CA THR A 15 -32.85 11.98 47.79
C THR A 15 -33.46 11.98 46.38
N ARG A 16 -34.37 12.90 46.07
CA ARG A 16 -34.93 13.05 44.72
C ARG A 16 -33.92 13.60 43.71
N ARG A 17 -33.03 14.51 44.10
CA ARG A 17 -31.90 14.97 43.27
C ARG A 17 -30.91 13.84 43.01
N TRP A 18 -30.52 13.08 44.04
CA TRP A 18 -29.65 11.90 43.91
C TRP A 18 -30.24 10.84 42.99
N ARG A 19 -31.53 10.50 43.15
CA ARG A 19 -32.23 9.58 42.24
C ARG A 19 -32.26 10.08 40.80
N ARG A 20 -32.49 11.38 40.58
CA ARG A 20 -32.42 12.00 39.25
C ARG A 20 -31.02 11.92 38.65
N SER A 21 -29.98 12.24 39.42
CA SER A 21 -28.59 12.14 38.98
C SER A 21 -28.20 10.69 38.62
N ILE A 22 -28.63 9.70 39.42
CA ILE A 22 -28.40 8.28 39.12
C ILE A 22 -29.10 7.87 37.83
N VAL A 23 -30.35 8.28 37.62
CA VAL A 23 -31.09 7.99 36.38
C VAL A 23 -30.42 8.65 35.18
N ILE A 24 -29.97 9.91 35.29
CA ILE A 24 -29.26 10.62 34.22
C ILE A 24 -27.95 9.89 33.88
N LEU A 25 -27.16 9.51 34.89
CA LEU A 25 -25.93 8.75 34.69
C LEU A 25 -26.18 7.39 34.06
N ALA A 26 -27.21 6.66 34.50
CA ALA A 26 -27.58 5.36 33.94
C ALA A 26 -28.02 5.48 32.47
N VAL A 27 -28.82 6.50 32.13
CA VAL A 27 -29.21 6.78 30.74
C VAL A 27 -28.00 7.16 29.90
N ALA A 28 -27.11 8.01 30.41
CA ALA A 28 -25.88 8.39 29.71
C ALA A 28 -24.96 7.19 29.46
N LEU A 29 -24.78 6.32 30.47
CA LEU A 29 -24.04 5.06 30.34
C LEU A 29 -24.67 4.12 29.32
N LEU A 30 -26.00 3.98 29.31
CA LEU A 30 -26.70 3.16 28.32
C LEU A 30 -26.50 3.69 26.90
N LEU A 31 -26.68 5.00 26.69
CA LEU A 31 -26.45 5.64 25.39
C LEU A 31 -25.00 5.49 24.94
N TYR A 32 -24.04 5.64 25.86
CA TYR A 32 -22.62 5.39 25.62
C TYR A 32 -22.36 3.95 25.19
N SER A 33 -22.92 2.96 25.90
CA SER A 33 -22.77 1.55 25.54
C SER A 33 -23.39 1.22 24.19
N ILE A 34 -24.52 1.84 23.83
CA ILE A 34 -25.14 1.67 22.51
C ILE A 34 -24.27 2.30 21.42
N ASP A 35 -23.79 3.53 21.59
CA ASP A 35 -22.88 4.20 20.64
C ASP A 35 -21.61 3.36 20.44
N LEU A 36 -20.94 2.97 21.52
CA LEU A 36 -19.73 2.15 21.46
C LEU A 36 -20.00 0.80 20.78
N SER A 37 -21.09 0.10 21.14
CA SER A 37 -21.44 -1.18 20.53
C SER A 37 -21.73 -1.04 19.03
N THR A 38 -22.49 -0.03 18.63
CA THR A 38 -22.81 0.22 17.22
C THR A 38 -21.59 0.67 16.43
N HIS A 39 -20.68 1.45 17.03
CA HIS A 39 -19.42 1.86 16.44
C HIS A 39 -18.52 0.64 16.22
N LEU A 40 -18.24 -0.15 17.25
CA LEU A 40 -17.38 -1.34 17.17
C LEU A 40 -17.92 -2.42 16.22
N LYS A 41 -19.25 -2.54 16.09
CA LYS A 41 -19.85 -3.46 15.11
C LYS A 41 -19.45 -3.14 13.66
N LYS A 42 -19.16 -1.88 13.33
CA LYS A 42 -18.72 -1.47 11.98
C LYS A 42 -17.31 -1.96 11.64
N PHE A 43 -16.52 -2.36 12.63
CA PHE A 43 -15.14 -2.85 12.45
C PHE A 43 -15.08 -4.38 12.32
N ARG A 44 -16.22 -5.07 12.34
CA ARG A 44 -16.27 -6.52 12.17
C ARG A 44 -16.08 -6.87 10.69
N ILE A 45 -14.98 -7.55 10.40
CA ILE A 45 -14.72 -8.12 9.08
C ILE A 45 -15.21 -9.56 9.08
N THR A 46 -16.07 -9.88 8.12
CA THR A 46 -16.53 -11.27 7.92
C THR A 46 -15.47 -12.02 7.13
N ARG A 47 -15.00 -13.14 7.67
CA ARG A 47 -14.05 -14.02 6.98
C ARG A 47 -14.81 -14.99 6.05
N PRO A 48 -14.28 -15.31 4.87
CA PRO A 48 -14.89 -16.28 3.97
C PRO A 48 -14.82 -17.71 4.54
N ALA A 49 -15.65 -18.62 4.00
CA ALA A 49 -15.62 -20.04 4.38
C ALA A 49 -14.42 -20.80 3.78
N THR A 50 -13.88 -20.31 2.68
CA THR A 50 -12.70 -20.86 1.99
C THR A 50 -11.69 -19.76 1.76
N ASN A 51 -10.41 -20.12 1.66
CA ASN A 51 -9.37 -19.15 1.36
C ASN A 51 -9.54 -18.64 -0.08
N LEU A 52 -9.61 -17.33 -0.25
CA LEU A 52 -9.75 -16.64 -1.53
C LEU A 52 -8.40 -16.18 -2.09
N ASP A 53 -7.32 -16.35 -1.32
CA ASP A 53 -5.98 -15.94 -1.67
C ASP A 53 -4.94 -17.01 -1.30
N GLU A 54 -5.07 -18.16 -1.95
CA GLU A 54 -4.08 -19.23 -1.94
C GLU A 54 -2.85 -18.87 -2.80
N PRO A 55 -1.63 -19.31 -2.42
CA PRO A 55 -0.43 -19.12 -3.23
C PRO A 55 -0.59 -19.72 -4.63
N PHE A 56 -0.01 -19.08 -5.64
CA PHE A 56 -0.06 -19.59 -7.02
C PHE A 56 0.83 -20.82 -7.24
N ALA A 57 1.89 -20.98 -6.44
CA ALA A 57 2.69 -22.19 -6.40
C ALA A 57 2.80 -22.74 -4.98
N GLN A 58 3.00 -24.05 -4.90
CA GLN A 58 3.41 -24.76 -3.69
C GLN A 58 4.66 -25.56 -4.02
N SER A 59 5.76 -25.19 -3.38
CA SER A 59 7.10 -25.62 -3.76
C SER A 59 7.36 -25.28 -5.24
N CYS A 60 8.01 -26.16 -5.98
CA CYS A 60 8.29 -25.96 -7.41
C CYS A 60 7.15 -26.41 -8.33
N ARG A 61 5.91 -26.44 -7.83
CA ARG A 61 4.74 -26.86 -8.61
C ARG A 61 3.67 -25.77 -8.55
N VAL A 62 3.14 -25.43 -9.71
CA VAL A 62 1.96 -24.59 -9.82
C VAL A 62 0.81 -25.25 -9.05
N ALA A 63 0.06 -24.46 -8.27
CA ALA A 63 -1.05 -24.96 -7.48
C ALA A 63 -2.08 -25.64 -8.39
N ASN A 64 -2.53 -26.83 -7.98
CA ASN A 64 -3.54 -27.60 -8.72
C ASN A 64 -4.80 -26.73 -8.92
N GLY A 65 -5.26 -26.59 -10.17
CA GLY A 65 -6.50 -25.87 -10.47
C GLY A 65 -6.34 -24.44 -11.02
N ILE A 66 -5.19 -24.10 -11.61
CA ILE A 66 -5.06 -22.92 -12.49
C ILE A 66 -4.86 -23.40 -13.95
N PRO A 67 -5.96 -23.67 -14.70
CA PRO A 67 -5.85 -24.09 -16.09
C PRO A 67 -5.04 -23.09 -16.91
N GLY A 68 -4.03 -23.57 -17.63
CA GLY A 68 -3.15 -22.74 -18.46
C GLY A 68 -1.97 -22.09 -17.72
N LEU A 69 -1.74 -22.34 -16.43
CA LEU A 69 -0.51 -21.88 -15.74
C LEU A 69 0.56 -22.98 -15.64
N ASN A 70 0.20 -24.25 -15.89
CA ASN A 70 1.07 -25.42 -15.75
C ASN A 70 2.10 -25.63 -16.87
N ASP A 71 2.16 -24.75 -17.89
CA ASP A 71 3.01 -24.93 -19.08
C ASP A 71 4.51 -25.08 -18.73
N LEU A 72 4.98 -24.57 -17.59
CA LEU A 72 6.39 -24.73 -17.20
C LEU A 72 6.80 -26.16 -16.81
N ASN A 73 5.90 -27.00 -16.29
CA ASN A 73 6.26 -28.38 -15.96
C ASN A 73 6.50 -29.22 -17.22
N ASP A 74 5.82 -28.91 -18.32
CA ASP A 74 6.04 -29.54 -19.62
C ASP A 74 7.30 -28.99 -20.30
N LEU A 75 7.62 -27.71 -20.10
CA LEU A 75 8.73 -27.01 -20.77
C LEU A 75 10.09 -27.12 -20.06
N ALA A 76 10.13 -27.21 -18.72
CA ALA A 76 11.37 -27.40 -17.95
C ALA A 76 11.98 -28.81 -18.11
N SER A 77 11.19 -29.76 -18.62
CA SER A 77 11.64 -31.11 -18.97
C SER A 77 12.52 -31.16 -20.23
N GLN A 78 12.59 -30.05 -20.98
CA GLN A 78 13.38 -29.93 -22.21
C GLN A 78 14.39 -28.79 -22.04
N HIS A 79 15.68 -29.11 -21.98
CA HIS A 79 16.75 -28.12 -21.86
C HIS A 79 16.85 -27.25 -23.13
N GLY A 80 16.46 -25.98 -23.04
CA GLY A 80 16.72 -24.98 -24.09
C GLY A 80 15.84 -23.74 -23.99
N SER A 81 16.33 -22.62 -24.52
CA SER A 81 15.54 -21.41 -24.77
C SER A 81 14.42 -21.76 -25.75
N HIS A 82 13.17 -21.85 -25.25
CA HIS A 82 12.01 -22.19 -26.07
C HIS A 82 11.34 -20.92 -26.62
N PRO A 83 11.30 -20.71 -27.95
CA PRO A 83 10.57 -19.61 -28.58
C PRO A 83 9.05 -19.63 -28.30
N GLY A 84 8.52 -20.71 -27.72
CA GLY A 84 7.11 -20.89 -27.40
C GLY A 84 6.61 -20.05 -26.23
N LEU A 85 7.42 -19.81 -25.20
CA LEU A 85 7.02 -19.03 -24.00
C LEU A 85 6.76 -17.55 -24.33
N ALA A 86 7.51 -17.00 -25.28
CA ALA A 86 7.31 -15.64 -25.76
C ALA A 86 5.92 -15.44 -26.41
N ARG A 87 5.31 -16.49 -26.96
CA ARG A 87 3.96 -16.45 -27.58
C ARG A 87 2.82 -16.50 -26.57
N THR A 88 3.10 -16.78 -25.29
CA THR A 88 2.10 -16.90 -24.23
C THR A 88 2.18 -15.78 -23.19
N ARG A 89 3.05 -14.78 -23.40
CA ARG A 89 3.21 -13.65 -22.49
C ARG A 89 1.98 -12.76 -22.45
N GLU A 90 1.69 -12.24 -21.28
CA GLU A 90 0.72 -11.17 -21.10
C GLU A 90 1.31 -9.82 -21.57
N ASN A 91 0.44 -8.83 -21.77
CA ASN A 91 0.87 -7.47 -22.06
C ASN A 91 1.45 -6.80 -20.80
N ALA A 92 2.72 -7.06 -20.51
CA ALA A 92 3.38 -6.65 -19.26
C ALA A 92 4.85 -6.24 -19.45
N THR A 93 5.39 -5.52 -18.46
CA THR A 93 6.80 -5.12 -18.40
C THR A 93 7.32 -5.21 -16.97
N ILE A 94 8.62 -5.42 -16.82
CA ILE A 94 9.34 -5.07 -15.59
C ILE A 94 9.64 -3.57 -15.64
N LEU A 95 9.54 -2.87 -14.51
CA LEU A 95 9.76 -1.43 -14.38
C LEU A 95 10.72 -1.14 -13.23
N MET A 96 11.76 -0.36 -13.50
CA MET A 96 12.71 0.13 -12.50
C MET A 96 12.94 1.62 -12.69
N LEU A 97 12.69 2.41 -11.64
CA LEU A 97 13.18 3.79 -11.55
C LEU A 97 14.53 3.75 -10.83
N ALA A 98 15.59 4.22 -11.47
CA ALA A 98 16.93 4.18 -10.89
C ALA A 98 17.74 5.40 -11.31
N ARG A 99 18.77 5.72 -10.53
CA ARG A 99 19.77 6.73 -10.91
C ARG A 99 20.98 6.04 -11.50
N ASN A 100 21.76 6.79 -12.28
CA ASN A 100 23.05 6.33 -12.78
C ASN A 100 23.99 5.80 -11.66
N SER A 101 23.89 6.35 -10.44
CA SER A 101 24.68 5.90 -9.28
C SER A 101 24.28 4.51 -8.77
N ASP A 102 23.09 4.04 -9.08
CA ASP A 102 22.52 2.80 -8.55
C ASP A 102 22.90 1.59 -9.43
N VAL A 103 23.84 1.76 -10.39
CA VAL A 103 24.20 0.75 -11.40
C VAL A 103 24.55 -0.63 -10.82
N VAL A 104 25.25 -0.66 -9.68
CA VAL A 104 25.68 -1.92 -9.05
C VAL A 104 24.46 -2.66 -8.50
N GLY A 105 23.63 -1.96 -7.72
CA GLY A 105 22.40 -2.49 -7.13
C GLY A 105 21.36 -2.89 -8.18
N ALA A 106 21.17 -2.06 -9.20
CA ALA A 106 20.26 -2.33 -10.31
C ALA A 106 20.69 -3.58 -11.10
N ALA A 107 21.97 -3.68 -11.48
CA ALA A 107 22.47 -4.85 -12.20
C ALA A 107 22.48 -6.13 -11.36
N ALA A 108 22.61 -6.02 -10.02
CA ALA A 108 22.46 -7.16 -9.12
C ALA A 108 21.00 -7.62 -9.03
N ALA A 109 20.05 -6.70 -8.84
CA ALA A 109 18.62 -6.99 -8.79
C ALA A 109 18.11 -7.67 -10.07
N ILE A 110 18.51 -7.15 -11.25
CA ILE A 110 18.14 -7.77 -12.54
C ILE A 110 18.74 -9.18 -12.68
N ARG A 111 20.02 -9.39 -12.34
CA ARG A 111 20.61 -10.74 -12.38
C ARG A 111 19.90 -11.71 -11.43
N SER A 112 19.51 -11.24 -10.25
CA SER A 112 18.73 -12.03 -9.30
C SER A 112 17.38 -12.43 -9.90
N LEU A 113 16.65 -11.47 -10.47
CA LEU A 113 15.36 -11.73 -11.13
C LEU A 113 15.49 -12.68 -12.34
N GLU A 114 16.53 -12.51 -13.16
CA GLU A 114 16.83 -13.40 -14.29
C GLU A 114 17.11 -14.83 -13.83
N GLU A 115 17.94 -15.00 -12.80
CA GLU A 115 18.27 -16.32 -12.24
C GLU A 115 17.02 -17.04 -11.73
N LYS A 116 16.14 -16.28 -11.05
CA LYS A 116 14.94 -16.82 -10.39
C LYS A 116 13.70 -16.91 -11.26
N TRP A 117 13.64 -16.20 -12.39
CA TRP A 117 12.43 -16.15 -13.22
C TRP A 117 12.61 -15.66 -14.67
N ASN A 118 13.10 -14.44 -14.88
CA ASN A 118 12.85 -13.78 -16.17
C ASN A 118 13.61 -14.40 -17.36
N ARG A 119 14.68 -15.17 -17.12
CA ARG A 119 15.44 -15.85 -18.19
C ARG A 119 14.64 -16.87 -18.98
N TRP A 120 13.48 -17.30 -18.47
CA TRP A 120 12.60 -18.25 -19.16
C TRP A 120 11.50 -17.55 -19.94
N TYR A 121 11.07 -16.36 -19.51
CA TYR A 121 9.93 -15.65 -20.08
C TYR A 121 10.34 -14.48 -20.96
N HIS A 122 11.47 -13.86 -20.68
CA HIS A 122 12.04 -12.72 -21.38
C HIS A 122 11.06 -11.53 -21.49
N TYR A 123 10.36 -11.17 -20.40
CA TYR A 123 9.55 -9.95 -20.38
C TYR A 123 10.45 -8.72 -20.53
N PRO A 124 10.00 -7.69 -21.27
CA PRO A 124 10.78 -6.48 -21.46
C PRO A 124 10.98 -5.73 -20.14
N ILE A 125 12.08 -4.98 -20.05
CA ILE A 125 12.45 -4.19 -18.87
C ILE A 125 12.54 -2.72 -19.26
N VAL A 126 11.77 -1.87 -18.59
CA VAL A 126 11.83 -0.41 -18.74
C VAL A 126 12.57 0.19 -17.56
N PHE A 127 13.65 0.89 -17.84
CA PHE A 127 14.40 1.70 -16.88
C PHE A 127 14.03 3.17 -17.07
N LEU A 128 13.57 3.81 -16.00
CA LEU A 128 13.26 5.24 -15.94
C LEU A 128 14.27 5.98 -15.05
N ASN A 129 14.53 7.25 -15.36
CA ASN A 129 15.40 8.14 -14.58
C ASN A 129 14.99 9.61 -14.80
N ASP A 130 15.13 10.46 -13.78
CA ASP A 130 14.89 11.91 -13.90
C ASP A 130 16.07 12.67 -14.52
N LYS A 131 17.13 11.95 -14.90
CA LYS A 131 18.33 12.44 -15.58
C LYS A 131 18.68 11.56 -16.79
N PRO A 132 19.44 12.10 -17.76
CA PRO A 132 19.97 11.32 -18.87
C PRO A 132 20.80 10.12 -18.42
N TRP A 133 20.61 9.00 -19.13
CA TRP A 133 21.34 7.76 -18.88
C TRP A 133 22.79 7.84 -19.37
N ASN A 134 23.73 7.37 -18.56
CA ASN A 134 25.11 7.22 -18.99
C ASN A 134 25.36 5.83 -19.62
N SER A 135 26.42 5.73 -20.42
CA SER A 135 26.78 4.48 -21.11
C SER A 135 27.16 3.36 -20.13
N THR A 136 27.76 3.68 -18.99
CA THR A 136 28.11 2.71 -17.95
C THR A 136 26.88 1.97 -17.43
N PHE A 137 25.83 2.70 -17.07
CA PHE A 137 24.57 2.13 -16.60
C PHE A 137 23.91 1.30 -17.70
N MET A 138 23.73 1.89 -18.89
CA MET A 138 23.07 1.21 -20.00
C MET A 138 23.78 -0.10 -20.39
N ASN A 139 25.11 -0.09 -20.44
CA ASN A 139 25.89 -1.28 -20.79
C ASN A 139 25.84 -2.35 -19.68
N ALA A 140 25.91 -1.95 -18.41
CA ALA A 140 25.80 -2.89 -17.30
C ALA A 140 24.44 -3.61 -17.28
N LEU A 141 23.35 -2.87 -17.52
CA LEU A 141 22.00 -3.45 -17.51
C LEU A 141 21.70 -4.27 -18.77
N ARG A 142 22.20 -3.87 -19.95
CA ARG A 142 22.14 -4.73 -21.16
C ARG A 142 22.88 -6.04 -21.00
N ASN A 143 23.97 -6.06 -20.23
CA ASN A 143 24.73 -7.28 -19.96
C ASN A 143 24.11 -8.15 -18.85
N ALA A 144 23.13 -7.62 -18.11
CA ALA A 144 22.51 -8.31 -16.98
C ALA A 144 21.33 -9.21 -17.38
N THR A 145 20.79 -9.07 -18.59
CA THR A 145 19.60 -9.78 -19.07
C THR A 145 19.70 -10.04 -20.58
N GLU A 146 19.03 -11.10 -21.05
CA GLU A 146 18.80 -11.35 -22.48
C GLU A 146 17.48 -10.72 -22.99
N SER A 147 16.68 -10.15 -22.09
CA SER A 147 15.42 -9.50 -22.42
C SER A 147 15.64 -8.15 -23.11
N GLU A 148 14.62 -7.70 -23.84
CA GLU A 148 14.63 -6.35 -24.41
C GLU A 148 14.60 -5.30 -23.28
N VAL A 149 15.51 -4.33 -23.35
CA VAL A 149 15.64 -3.25 -22.36
C VAL A 149 15.41 -1.88 -22.99
N PHE A 150 14.64 -1.04 -22.31
CA PHE A 150 14.37 0.34 -22.71
C PHE A 150 14.89 1.30 -21.64
N PHE A 151 15.56 2.36 -22.06
CA PHE A 151 16.11 3.39 -21.18
C PHE A 151 15.47 4.71 -21.53
N GLU A 152 14.61 5.21 -20.65
CA GLU A 152 13.79 6.38 -20.91
C GLU A 152 13.95 7.40 -19.78
N GLU A 153 13.78 8.67 -20.13
CA GLU A 153 13.86 9.78 -19.17
C GLU A 153 12.46 10.18 -18.73
N VAL A 154 12.27 10.42 -17.43
CA VAL A 154 11.02 10.96 -16.90
C VAL A 154 10.91 12.43 -17.34
N PRO A 155 9.85 12.81 -18.07
CA PRO A 155 9.70 14.18 -18.53
C PRO A 155 9.48 15.13 -17.33
N GLU A 156 9.93 16.38 -17.47
CA GLU A 156 9.81 17.40 -16.42
C GLU A 156 8.36 17.57 -15.93
N SER A 157 7.36 17.42 -16.81
CA SER A 157 5.94 17.49 -16.45
C SER A 157 5.48 16.44 -15.43
N MET A 158 6.19 15.31 -15.33
CA MET A 158 5.95 14.24 -14.35
C MET A 158 6.89 14.32 -13.14
N TRP A 159 7.94 15.15 -13.21
CA TRP A 159 8.99 15.28 -12.20
C TRP A 159 9.22 16.76 -11.79
N SER A 160 8.14 17.51 -11.62
CA SER A 160 8.18 18.91 -11.19
C SER A 160 7.31 19.17 -9.97
N TRP A 161 7.45 20.37 -9.42
CA TRP A 161 6.49 20.89 -8.45
C TRP A 161 5.11 21.09 -9.12
N PRO A 162 4.00 20.80 -8.43
CA PRO A 162 2.66 21.09 -8.92
C PRO A 162 2.49 22.59 -9.12
N ARG A 163 1.65 22.96 -10.08
CA ARG A 163 1.29 24.36 -10.35
C ARG A 163 -0.22 24.53 -10.23
N ASN A 164 -0.64 25.66 -9.68
CA ASN A 164 -2.05 26.04 -9.63
C ASN A 164 -2.54 26.56 -11.00
N ALA A 165 -3.82 26.95 -11.10
CA ALA A 165 -4.40 27.44 -12.35
C ALA A 165 -3.72 28.73 -12.86
N GLU A 166 -3.12 29.52 -11.98
CA GLU A 166 -2.37 30.73 -12.30
C GLU A 166 -0.90 30.44 -12.67
N GLY A 167 -0.47 29.17 -12.66
CA GLY A 167 0.89 28.74 -12.99
C GLY A 167 1.90 28.86 -11.84
N ASN A 168 1.46 29.26 -10.64
CA ASN A 168 2.30 29.36 -9.45
C ASN A 168 2.52 27.98 -8.84
N GLU A 169 3.74 27.73 -8.37
CA GLU A 169 4.07 26.47 -7.70
C GLU A 169 3.31 26.36 -6.37
N VAL A 170 2.71 25.19 -6.14
CA VAL A 170 1.98 24.86 -4.92
C VAL A 170 2.36 23.44 -4.50
N PRO A 171 2.67 23.20 -3.22
CA PRO A 171 2.70 24.15 -2.10
C PRO A 171 3.94 25.08 -2.10
N ASP A 172 3.97 26.07 -1.20
CA ASP A 172 5.11 26.98 -1.03
C ASP A 172 6.40 26.22 -0.68
N ARG A 173 7.47 26.43 -1.45
CA ARG A 173 8.75 25.74 -1.27
C ARG A 173 9.44 26.07 0.05
N SER A 174 9.29 27.29 0.57
CA SER A 174 9.92 27.70 1.82
C SER A 174 9.27 26.98 3.00
N LEU A 175 7.93 26.86 2.98
CA LEU A 175 7.18 26.04 3.92
C LEU A 175 7.60 24.56 3.84
N ALA A 176 7.65 23.99 2.63
CA ALA A 176 8.08 22.62 2.43
C ALA A 176 9.49 22.37 3.00
N LYS A 177 10.46 23.23 2.65
CA LYS A 177 11.85 23.13 3.16
C LYS A 177 11.94 23.28 4.68
N ALA A 178 11.12 24.14 5.28
CA ALA A 178 11.06 24.26 6.74
C ALA A 178 10.51 22.96 7.38
N ASN A 179 9.48 22.36 6.79
CA ASN A 179 8.94 21.08 7.25
C ASN A 179 9.95 19.94 7.09
N TRP A 180 10.66 19.90 5.97
CA TRP A 180 11.75 18.94 5.69
C TRP A 180 12.86 19.04 6.72
N GLN A 181 13.24 20.25 7.10
CA GLN A 181 14.25 20.45 8.14
C GLN A 181 13.76 19.92 9.48
N ARG A 182 12.50 20.22 9.89
CA ARG A 182 11.93 19.66 11.13
C ARG A 182 11.89 18.13 11.12
N MET A 183 11.42 17.52 10.04
CA MET A 183 11.40 16.06 9.89
C MET A 183 12.81 15.46 9.95
N ALA A 184 13.81 16.12 9.36
CA ALA A 184 15.19 15.68 9.44
C ALA A 184 15.79 15.82 10.85
N ASP A 185 15.42 16.87 11.57
CA ASP A 185 15.82 17.07 12.98
C ASP A 185 15.21 15.97 13.88
N ASP A 186 14.02 15.48 13.54
CA ASP A 186 13.36 14.32 14.16
C ASP A 186 13.94 12.96 13.69
N GLY A 187 14.98 12.97 12.85
CA GLY A 187 15.67 11.77 12.38
C GLY A 187 14.94 11.00 11.26
N LEU A 188 13.94 11.59 10.60
CA LEU A 188 13.21 10.92 9.53
C LEU A 188 14.08 10.80 8.26
N PRO A 189 14.21 9.58 7.69
CA PRO A 189 15.05 9.37 6.52
C PRO A 189 14.46 10.08 5.30
N TYR A 190 15.35 10.52 4.41
CA TYR A 190 15.03 11.20 3.14
C TYR A 190 14.23 12.50 3.26
N ALA A 191 13.97 13.01 4.46
CA ALA A 191 13.13 14.19 4.67
C ALA A 191 13.60 15.44 3.90
N LYS A 192 14.90 15.59 3.65
CA LYS A 192 15.49 16.72 2.89
C LYS A 192 15.77 16.40 1.42
N ALA A 193 15.50 15.18 0.97
CA ALA A 193 15.81 14.75 -0.38
C ALA A 193 14.64 15.12 -1.31
N GLU A 194 14.70 16.29 -1.95
CA GLU A 194 13.66 16.77 -2.89
C GLU A 194 13.33 15.72 -3.97
N SER A 195 14.34 15.01 -4.49
CA SER A 195 14.13 13.91 -5.44
C SER A 195 13.32 12.74 -4.87
N TYR A 196 13.36 12.49 -3.56
CA TYR A 196 12.54 11.47 -2.91
C TYR A 196 11.06 11.87 -2.88
N HIS A 197 10.77 13.15 -2.61
CA HIS A 197 9.40 13.67 -2.69
C HIS A 197 8.84 13.59 -4.12
N HIS A 198 9.66 13.93 -5.13
CA HIS A 198 9.29 13.73 -6.54
C HIS A 198 9.07 12.26 -6.88
N MET A 199 9.92 11.35 -6.41
CA MET A 199 9.79 9.91 -6.61
C MET A 199 8.46 9.38 -6.05
N CYS A 200 8.12 9.72 -4.80
CA CYS A 200 6.86 9.30 -4.19
C CYS A 200 5.66 9.85 -4.96
N ARG A 201 5.70 11.11 -5.40
CA ARG A 201 4.65 11.70 -6.25
C ARG A 201 4.57 11.01 -7.62
N PHE A 202 5.70 10.71 -8.25
CA PHE A 202 5.78 10.05 -9.55
C PHE A 202 5.14 8.66 -9.53
N PHE A 203 5.51 7.82 -8.56
CA PHE A 203 4.90 6.51 -8.38
C PHE A 203 3.42 6.61 -7.95
N SER A 204 3.03 7.64 -7.21
CA SER A 204 1.63 7.82 -6.81
C SER A 204 0.69 8.24 -7.94
N GLY A 205 1.17 8.74 -9.09
CA GLY A 205 0.26 9.40 -10.02
C GLY A 205 0.68 9.60 -11.47
N PHE A 206 1.92 9.27 -11.85
CA PHE A 206 2.42 9.58 -13.19
C PHE A 206 3.01 8.39 -13.92
N PHE A 207 3.66 7.45 -13.23
CA PHE A 207 4.43 6.40 -13.88
C PHE A 207 3.60 5.59 -14.90
N PHE A 208 2.33 5.31 -14.60
CA PHE A 208 1.42 4.51 -15.44
C PHE A 208 0.99 5.21 -16.74
N ASP A 209 1.25 6.52 -16.87
CA ASP A 209 1.02 7.34 -18.07
C ASP A 209 2.29 7.62 -18.86
N HIS A 210 3.46 7.23 -18.33
CA HIS A 210 4.72 7.41 -19.04
C HIS A 210 4.69 6.63 -20.36
N SER A 211 5.06 7.28 -21.48
CA SER A 211 4.92 6.73 -22.84
C SER A 211 5.57 5.34 -23.00
N ALA A 212 6.70 5.13 -22.33
CA ALA A 212 7.43 3.85 -22.29
C ALA A 212 6.60 2.67 -21.73
N VAL A 213 5.70 2.93 -20.78
CA VAL A 213 4.90 1.89 -20.11
C VAL A 213 3.40 1.97 -20.41
N ALA A 214 2.91 3.08 -20.96
CA ALA A 214 1.50 3.31 -21.28
C ALA A 214 0.88 2.21 -22.16
N LYS A 215 1.70 1.55 -22.98
CA LYS A 215 1.29 0.43 -23.85
C LYS A 215 1.04 -0.89 -23.11
N TYR A 216 1.58 -1.07 -21.91
CA TYR A 216 1.42 -2.29 -21.13
C TYR A 216 0.20 -2.22 -20.21
N ARG A 217 -0.35 -3.40 -19.91
CA ARG A 217 -1.42 -3.56 -18.91
C ARG A 217 -0.83 -3.80 -17.53
N TYR A 218 0.06 -4.77 -17.39
CA TYR A 218 0.68 -5.09 -16.09
C TYR A 218 2.10 -4.52 -15.99
N TYR A 219 2.53 -4.20 -14.77
CA TYR A 219 3.93 -3.94 -14.47
C TYR A 219 4.40 -4.77 -13.27
N TRP A 220 5.69 -5.08 -13.24
CA TRP A 220 6.39 -5.53 -12.04
C TRP A 220 7.42 -4.48 -11.65
N ARG A 221 7.18 -3.76 -10.54
CA ARG A 221 8.16 -2.84 -9.98
C ARG A 221 9.29 -3.59 -9.29
N VAL A 222 10.51 -3.26 -9.68
CA VAL A 222 11.76 -3.78 -9.14
C VAL A 222 12.68 -2.60 -8.84
N GLU A 223 13.11 -2.49 -7.60
CA GLU A 223 14.06 -1.46 -7.16
C GLU A 223 15.53 -1.93 -7.28
N PRO A 224 16.51 -1.03 -7.31
CA PRO A 224 17.90 -1.40 -7.05
C PRO A 224 18.08 -2.05 -5.67
N ASP A 225 19.14 -2.84 -5.51
CA ASP A 225 19.55 -3.43 -4.22
C ASP A 225 18.53 -4.41 -3.59
N VAL A 226 17.68 -5.02 -4.43
CA VAL A 226 16.77 -6.10 -4.03
C VAL A 226 17.33 -7.48 -4.40
N ASP A 227 16.87 -8.51 -3.70
CA ASP A 227 17.16 -9.92 -4.02
C ASP A 227 15.88 -10.75 -4.10
N PHE A 228 15.80 -11.59 -5.13
CA PHE A 228 14.83 -12.68 -5.23
C PHE A 228 15.47 -13.95 -4.68
N THR A 229 14.89 -14.47 -3.60
CA THR A 229 15.51 -15.55 -2.80
C THR A 229 14.95 -16.93 -3.11
N CYS A 230 13.90 -17.03 -3.92
CA CYS A 230 13.30 -18.29 -4.38
C CYS A 230 13.15 -18.30 -5.91
N LYS A 231 13.19 -19.48 -6.53
CA LYS A 231 12.77 -19.63 -7.93
C LYS A 231 11.26 -19.43 -8.05
N ILE A 232 10.80 -18.96 -9.21
CA ILE A 232 9.39 -18.71 -9.49
C ILE A 232 8.94 -19.64 -10.64
N PRO A 233 8.19 -20.72 -10.35
CA PRO A 233 7.95 -21.81 -11.30
C PRO A 233 6.72 -21.57 -12.21
N TYR A 234 6.29 -20.33 -12.41
CA TYR A 234 5.15 -19.92 -13.25
C TYR A 234 5.34 -18.50 -13.77
N ASP A 235 4.41 -18.01 -14.59
CA ASP A 235 4.35 -16.63 -15.05
C ASP A 235 3.42 -15.82 -14.12
N PRO A 236 3.94 -14.94 -13.25
CA PRO A 236 3.13 -14.15 -12.35
C PRO A 236 2.13 -13.24 -13.07
N PHE A 237 2.47 -12.68 -14.24
CA PHE A 237 1.53 -11.84 -14.98
C PHE A 237 0.35 -12.67 -15.50
N ARG A 238 0.64 -13.85 -16.05
CA ARG A 238 -0.41 -14.78 -16.50
C ARG A 238 -1.26 -15.28 -15.33
N ALA A 239 -0.65 -15.56 -14.18
CA ALA A 239 -1.37 -15.96 -12.98
C ALA A 239 -2.31 -14.85 -12.48
N MET A 240 -1.82 -13.60 -12.44
CA MET A 240 -2.63 -12.43 -12.09
C MET A 240 -3.85 -12.29 -13.01
N ARG A 241 -3.67 -12.40 -14.34
CA ARG A 241 -4.78 -12.34 -15.29
C ARG A 241 -5.75 -13.51 -15.13
N LEU A 242 -5.26 -14.75 -15.04
CA LEU A 242 -6.10 -15.95 -14.93
C LEU A 242 -6.92 -15.99 -13.63
N LYS A 243 -6.52 -15.23 -12.61
CA LYS A 243 -7.19 -15.14 -11.31
C LYS A 243 -7.83 -13.78 -11.06
N ASP A 244 -7.96 -12.95 -12.10
CA ASP A 244 -8.57 -11.61 -12.05
C ASP A 244 -7.99 -10.72 -10.91
N LYS A 245 -6.69 -10.87 -10.64
CA LYS A 245 -5.96 -10.07 -9.66
C LYS A 245 -5.49 -8.77 -10.30
N ILE A 246 -5.52 -7.69 -9.51
CA ILE A 246 -5.13 -6.35 -9.95
C ILE A 246 -3.90 -5.83 -9.21
N TYR A 247 -3.58 -6.38 -8.05
CA TYR A 247 -2.42 -5.94 -7.26
C TYR A 247 -1.88 -7.09 -6.44
N GLY A 248 -0.58 -7.33 -6.51
CA GLY A 248 0.09 -8.31 -5.68
C GLY A 248 1.38 -7.80 -5.06
N TYR A 249 1.65 -8.32 -3.86
CA TYR A 249 2.63 -7.81 -2.91
C TYR A 249 3.30 -8.95 -2.15
N THR A 250 4.47 -8.71 -1.58
CA THR A 250 5.20 -9.68 -0.73
C THR A 250 5.15 -9.29 0.75
N MET A 251 5.26 -7.99 1.05
CA MET A 251 5.32 -7.46 2.42
C MET A 251 4.25 -6.38 2.67
N ALA A 252 3.84 -6.28 3.93
CA ALA A 252 3.02 -5.19 4.43
C ALA A 252 3.61 -4.69 5.76
N LEU A 253 3.76 -3.37 5.90
CA LEU A 253 4.48 -2.71 6.98
C LEU A 253 3.68 -1.54 7.56
N TRP A 254 4.11 -1.05 8.72
CA TRP A 254 3.62 0.22 9.25
C TRP A 254 4.36 1.38 8.61
N GLU A 255 3.61 2.40 8.25
CA GLU A 255 4.17 3.71 7.93
C GLU A 255 4.61 4.41 9.23
N VAL A 256 5.64 5.23 9.11
CA VAL A 256 6.02 6.17 10.17
C VAL A 256 5.04 7.35 10.11
N GLY A 257 3.96 7.30 10.89
CA GLY A 257 2.85 8.25 10.74
C GLY A 257 3.20 9.74 10.87
N SER A 258 4.33 10.10 11.47
CA SER A 258 4.82 11.50 11.49
C SER A 258 5.28 12.00 10.11
N THR A 259 5.48 11.11 9.14
CA THR A 259 5.84 11.45 7.75
C THR A 259 4.62 11.85 6.93
N CYS A 260 3.42 11.45 7.34
CA CYS A 260 2.19 11.70 6.59
C CYS A 260 0.97 12.01 7.51
N PRO A 261 1.13 12.93 8.49
CA PRO A 261 0.12 13.20 9.51
C PRO A 261 -1.26 13.57 8.98
N SER A 262 -1.38 14.14 7.78
CA SER A 262 -2.66 14.53 7.17
C SER A 262 -3.14 13.64 6.02
N LEU A 263 -2.33 12.66 5.58
CA LEU A 263 -2.66 11.79 4.44
C LEU A 263 -3.99 11.06 4.66
N PHE A 264 -4.13 10.39 5.80
CA PHE A 264 -5.30 9.58 6.06
C PHE A 264 -6.58 10.41 6.19
N ARG A 265 -6.50 11.60 6.82
CA ARG A 265 -7.63 12.52 6.88
C ARG A 265 -8.04 12.99 5.49
N THR A 266 -7.08 13.39 4.67
CA THR A 266 -7.31 13.84 3.28
C THR A 266 -7.99 12.74 2.48
N THR A 267 -7.52 11.50 2.64
CA THR A 267 -8.10 10.30 2.01
C THR A 267 -9.52 10.03 2.49
N ALA A 268 -9.77 10.06 3.79
CA ALA A 268 -11.10 9.84 4.36
C ALA A 268 -12.09 10.94 3.94
N ASP A 269 -11.65 12.19 3.92
CA ASP A 269 -12.45 13.31 3.42
C ASP A 269 -12.77 13.16 1.92
N PHE A 270 -11.81 12.70 1.09
CA PHE A 270 -12.07 12.36 -0.31
C PHE A 270 -13.12 11.26 -0.44
N LYS A 271 -12.96 10.17 0.32
CA LYS A 271 -13.89 9.03 0.35
C LYS A 271 -15.31 9.47 0.67
N ASP A 272 -15.47 10.31 1.70
CA ASP A 272 -16.76 10.84 2.14
C ASP A 272 -17.38 11.78 1.08
N GLN A 273 -16.59 12.68 0.50
CA GLN A 273 -17.04 13.64 -0.51
C GLN A 273 -17.52 12.97 -1.81
N HIS A 274 -16.90 11.85 -2.19
CA HIS A 274 -17.23 11.10 -3.40
C HIS A 274 -18.18 9.92 -3.13
N ALA A 275 -18.71 9.82 -1.90
CA ALA A 275 -19.61 8.75 -1.48
C ALA A 275 -19.08 7.33 -1.78
N VAL A 276 -17.76 7.14 -1.66
CA VAL A 276 -17.10 5.86 -1.91
C VAL A 276 -17.50 4.88 -0.80
N SER A 277 -17.99 3.70 -1.19
CA SER A 277 -18.48 2.69 -0.25
C SER A 277 -17.36 2.15 0.63
N THR A 278 -17.68 1.78 1.87
CA THR A 278 -16.72 1.15 2.78
C THR A 278 -16.55 -0.32 2.41
N THR A 279 -15.31 -0.73 2.17
CA THR A 279 -14.94 -2.13 1.93
C THR A 279 -14.41 -2.78 3.22
N SER A 280 -14.24 -4.10 3.22
CA SER A 280 -13.53 -4.78 4.31
C SER A 280 -12.04 -4.40 4.36
N LEU A 281 -11.40 -4.10 3.22
CA LEU A 281 -10.02 -3.60 3.18
C LEU A 281 -9.90 -2.24 3.88
N TRP A 282 -10.81 -1.31 3.59
CA TRP A 282 -10.86 -0.03 4.30
C TRP A 282 -11.02 -0.26 5.81
N THR A 283 -11.95 -1.13 6.19
CA THR A 283 -12.19 -1.47 7.60
C THR A 283 -10.96 -2.09 8.26
N ALA A 284 -10.18 -2.91 7.55
CA ALA A 284 -8.97 -3.56 8.06
C ALA A 284 -7.86 -2.56 8.40
N LEU A 285 -7.86 -1.39 7.75
CA LEU A 285 -6.92 -0.30 7.97
C LEU A 285 -7.30 0.61 9.15
N LEU A 286 -8.47 0.42 9.77
CA LEU A 286 -8.93 1.31 10.83
C LEU A 286 -8.78 0.72 12.22
N ASP A 287 -8.44 1.58 13.17
CA ASP A 287 -8.72 1.39 14.58
C ASP A 287 -9.83 2.35 15.03
N ALA A 288 -10.81 1.79 15.74
CA ALA A 288 -12.00 2.50 16.17
C ALA A 288 -11.66 3.67 17.11
N SER A 289 -12.36 4.78 16.95
CA SER A 289 -12.29 5.90 17.89
C SER A 289 -12.58 5.48 19.32
N TRP A 290 -11.79 5.98 20.27
CA TRP A 290 -11.99 5.79 21.70
C TRP A 290 -13.03 6.75 22.30
N ALA A 291 -13.33 7.86 21.61
CA ALA A 291 -14.20 8.92 22.12
C ALA A 291 -15.68 8.62 21.80
N PRO A 292 -16.62 8.84 22.73
CA PRO A 292 -18.05 8.66 22.44
C PRO A 292 -18.67 9.86 21.74
N ALA A 293 -19.79 9.64 21.04
CA ALA A 293 -20.66 10.75 20.62
C ALA A 293 -21.33 11.42 21.85
N PRO A 294 -21.53 12.76 21.85
CA PRO A 294 -21.15 13.73 20.82
C PRO A 294 -19.74 14.32 21.00
N LEU A 295 -19.02 13.99 22.09
CA LEU A 295 -17.66 14.50 22.37
C LEU A 295 -16.73 14.27 21.17
N ARG A 296 -16.80 13.08 20.56
CA ARG A 296 -16.07 12.71 19.35
C ARG A 296 -16.27 13.71 18.21
N TRP A 297 -17.49 14.17 17.95
CA TRP A 297 -17.76 15.13 16.87
C TRP A 297 -17.15 16.50 17.15
N TYR A 298 -17.24 16.95 18.40
CA TYR A 298 -16.58 18.18 18.83
C TYR A 298 -15.05 18.08 18.67
N LEU A 299 -14.45 16.99 19.16
CA LEU A 299 -13.00 16.77 19.00
C LEU A 299 -12.59 16.76 17.53
N MET A 300 -13.32 16.03 16.67
CA MET A 300 -12.97 15.89 15.25
C MET A 300 -13.28 17.13 14.39
N SER A 301 -13.99 18.13 14.93
CA SER A 301 -14.08 19.46 14.30
C SER A 301 -12.81 20.29 14.46
N MET A 302 -11.95 19.96 15.44
CA MET A 302 -10.63 20.58 15.62
C MET A 302 -9.61 19.92 14.70
N THR A 303 -9.75 20.14 13.39
CA THR A 303 -8.96 19.49 12.33
C THR A 303 -7.46 19.76 12.45
N SER A 304 -7.05 20.89 13.00
CA SER A 304 -5.63 21.21 13.25
C SER A 304 -5.01 20.35 14.35
N VAL A 305 -5.81 19.78 15.25
CA VAL A 305 -5.35 18.95 16.38
C VAL A 305 -5.47 17.46 16.06
N PHE A 306 -6.55 17.07 15.36
CA PHE A 306 -6.83 15.68 15.01
C PHE A 306 -6.74 15.45 13.49
N HIS A 307 -5.69 16.00 12.87
CA HIS A 307 -5.45 15.91 11.43
C HIS A 307 -5.14 14.48 10.93
N SER A 308 -4.89 13.52 11.83
CA SER A 308 -4.60 12.11 11.49
C SER A 308 -5.80 11.16 11.66
N ARG A 309 -7.01 11.70 11.94
CA ARG A 309 -8.22 10.91 12.20
C ARG A 309 -9.37 11.29 11.26
N THR A 310 -10.26 10.35 10.99
CA THR A 310 -11.48 10.61 10.21
C THR A 310 -12.42 11.59 10.93
N ARG A 311 -13.48 12.07 10.24
CA ARG A 311 -14.57 12.83 10.90
C ARG A 311 -15.29 12.03 11.98
N SER A 312 -15.31 10.72 11.83
CA SER A 312 -15.80 9.77 12.83
C SER A 312 -14.76 9.43 13.89
N GLY A 313 -13.58 10.06 13.91
CA GLY A 313 -12.56 9.91 14.95
C GLY A 313 -11.76 8.61 14.89
N ASP A 314 -11.91 7.84 13.83
CA ASP A 314 -11.20 6.59 13.60
C ASP A 314 -9.79 6.89 13.12
N ALA A 315 -8.83 6.06 13.53
CA ALA A 315 -7.44 6.21 13.16
C ALA A 315 -7.07 5.19 12.09
N TRP A 316 -6.16 5.57 11.20
CA TRP A 316 -5.45 4.60 10.39
C TRP A 316 -4.42 3.88 11.26
N ASN A 317 -4.40 2.56 11.17
CA ASN A 317 -3.42 1.71 11.85
C ASN A 317 -2.03 1.72 11.19
N GLN A 318 -1.82 2.58 10.18
CA GLN A 318 -0.57 2.81 9.46
C GLN A 318 -0.11 1.66 8.55
N CYS A 319 -0.87 0.56 8.48
CA CYS A 319 -0.53 -0.54 7.60
C CYS A 319 -0.64 -0.14 6.12
N HIS A 320 0.34 -0.59 5.34
CA HIS A 320 0.38 -0.44 3.89
C HIS A 320 1.16 -1.61 3.25
N PHE A 321 0.87 -1.91 1.98
CA PHE A 321 1.68 -2.79 1.14
C PHE A 321 2.98 -2.09 0.76
N TRP A 322 4.11 -2.78 0.88
CA TRP A 322 5.40 -2.16 0.62
C TRP A 322 5.69 -2.11 -0.88
N SER A 323 5.57 -0.93 -1.49
CA SER A 323 5.49 -0.73 -2.94
C SER A 323 6.80 -0.94 -3.70
N ASN A 324 7.93 -1.22 -3.04
CA ASN A 324 9.16 -1.60 -3.76
C ASN A 324 9.03 -2.95 -4.50
N PHE A 325 8.06 -3.78 -4.08
CA PHE A 325 7.58 -4.93 -4.81
C PHE A 325 6.10 -4.71 -5.14
N GLU A 326 5.78 -4.62 -6.42
CA GLU A 326 4.40 -4.58 -6.91
C GLU A 326 4.32 -5.35 -8.23
N ILE A 327 3.40 -6.30 -8.32
CA ILE A 327 2.94 -6.83 -9.61
C ILE A 327 1.48 -6.42 -9.74
N ALA A 328 1.18 -5.48 -10.64
CA ALA A 328 -0.14 -4.85 -10.64
C ALA A 328 -0.64 -4.48 -12.03
N ASP A 329 -1.96 -4.41 -12.15
CA ASP A 329 -2.71 -3.96 -13.32
C ASP A 329 -2.72 -2.42 -13.34
N MET A 330 -2.06 -1.81 -14.32
CA MET A 330 -1.99 -0.36 -14.47
C MET A 330 -3.36 0.26 -14.74
N ASP A 331 -4.34 -0.50 -15.23
CA ASP A 331 -5.69 0.03 -15.49
C ASP A 331 -6.40 0.42 -14.18
N PHE A 332 -6.02 -0.17 -13.04
CA PHE A 332 -6.47 0.31 -11.72
C PHE A 332 -6.03 1.75 -11.48
N PHE A 333 -4.75 2.07 -11.71
CA PHE A 333 -4.19 3.40 -11.50
C PHE A 333 -4.67 4.41 -12.55
N ARG A 334 -4.94 3.94 -13.77
CA ARG A 334 -5.50 4.75 -14.86
C ARG A 334 -7.00 5.02 -14.71
N SER A 335 -7.68 4.34 -13.80
CA SER A 335 -9.12 4.51 -13.56
C SER A 335 -9.47 5.94 -13.15
N GLU A 336 -10.68 6.37 -13.49
CA GLU A 336 -11.19 7.68 -13.11
C GLU A 336 -11.14 7.90 -11.59
N GLN A 337 -11.49 6.87 -10.82
CA GLN A 337 -11.52 6.92 -9.36
C GLN A 337 -10.13 7.12 -8.76
N TYR A 338 -9.13 6.37 -9.24
CA TYR A 338 -7.75 6.54 -8.77
C TYR A 338 -7.19 7.91 -9.17
N ARG A 339 -7.41 8.35 -10.42
CA ARG A 339 -6.96 9.66 -10.89
C ARG A 339 -7.57 10.81 -10.10
N ALA A 340 -8.87 10.74 -9.81
CA ALA A 340 -9.53 11.74 -8.97
C ALA A 340 -8.95 11.76 -7.56
N TYR A 341 -8.67 10.60 -6.98
CA TYR A 341 -8.03 10.48 -5.67
C TYR A 341 -6.62 11.06 -5.67
N PHE A 342 -5.77 10.67 -6.62
CA PHE A 342 -4.42 11.21 -6.76
C PHE A 342 -4.45 12.73 -6.95
N ALA A 343 -5.33 13.26 -7.82
CA ALA A 343 -5.47 14.70 -8.03
C ALA A 343 -5.86 15.45 -6.75
N ALA A 344 -6.71 14.86 -5.90
CA ALA A 344 -7.05 15.44 -4.60
C ALA A 344 -5.85 15.46 -3.65
N LEU A 345 -5.04 14.39 -3.62
CA LEU A 345 -3.81 14.34 -2.83
C LEU A 345 -2.75 15.34 -3.34
N ASP A 346 -2.54 15.39 -4.66
CA ASP A 346 -1.57 16.29 -5.27
C ASP A 346 -1.93 17.76 -5.01
N LYS A 347 -3.22 18.10 -5.09
CA LYS A 347 -3.73 19.41 -4.70
C LYS A 347 -3.55 19.72 -3.20
N ALA A 348 -3.62 18.72 -2.34
CA ALA A 348 -3.39 18.90 -0.90
C ALA A 348 -1.92 19.19 -0.57
N GLY A 349 -0.98 18.85 -1.47
CA GLY A 349 0.43 19.23 -1.39
C GLY A 349 1.28 18.40 -0.42
N GLY A 350 0.70 17.41 0.25
CA GLY A 350 1.38 16.61 1.27
C GLY A 350 2.57 15.78 0.78
N PHE A 351 2.69 15.54 -0.53
CA PHE A 351 3.92 15.00 -1.12
C PHE A 351 5.14 15.88 -0.85
N PHE A 352 4.98 17.21 -0.75
CA PHE A 352 6.07 18.15 -0.51
C PHE A 352 6.01 18.84 0.85
N THR A 353 4.83 19.13 1.39
CA THR A 353 4.74 19.73 2.74
C THR A 353 4.89 18.70 3.86
N GLU A 354 4.65 17.43 3.55
CA GLU A 354 4.95 16.27 4.40
C GLU A 354 5.88 15.35 3.59
N ARG A 355 5.84 14.04 3.84
CA ARG A 355 6.60 13.01 3.09
C ARG A 355 5.70 11.82 2.77
N TRP A 356 4.60 12.10 2.08
CA TRP A 356 3.64 11.06 1.64
C TRP A 356 4.33 10.09 0.67
N GLY A 357 4.51 8.85 1.11
CA GLY A 357 5.02 7.77 0.26
C GLY A 357 3.95 7.27 -0.71
N ASP A 358 4.38 6.71 -1.83
CA ASP A 358 3.51 6.00 -2.77
C ASP A 358 2.93 4.73 -2.17
N ALA A 359 3.69 4.02 -1.31
CA ALA A 359 3.23 2.80 -0.63
C ALA A 359 1.91 2.98 0.17
N PRO A 360 1.79 3.95 1.10
CA PRO A 360 0.52 4.20 1.77
C PRO A 360 -0.55 4.80 0.84
N VAL A 361 -0.17 5.58 -0.18
CA VAL A 361 -1.14 6.13 -1.16
C VAL A 361 -1.80 4.99 -1.96
N HIS A 362 -1.02 4.06 -2.50
CA HIS A 362 -1.49 2.88 -3.22
C HIS A 362 -2.38 2.02 -2.33
N SER A 363 -1.93 1.76 -1.10
CA SER A 363 -2.66 0.93 -0.14
C SER A 363 -4.02 1.51 0.25
N LEU A 364 -4.09 2.82 0.48
CA LEU A 364 -5.34 3.52 0.77
C LEU A 364 -6.28 3.55 -0.45
N ALA A 365 -5.75 3.71 -1.66
CA ALA A 365 -6.55 3.63 -2.88
C ALA A 365 -7.13 2.21 -3.08
N LEU A 366 -6.31 1.17 -2.93
CA LEU A 366 -6.75 -0.23 -3.01
C LEU A 366 -7.82 -0.52 -1.96
N ALA A 367 -7.64 -0.02 -0.73
CA ALA A 367 -8.62 -0.18 0.33
C ALA A 367 -9.96 0.50 0.01
N MET A 368 -9.97 1.58 -0.77
CA MET A 368 -11.20 2.26 -1.19
C MET A 368 -11.86 1.62 -2.41
N PHE A 369 -11.08 1.18 -3.39
CA PHE A 369 -11.59 0.90 -4.75
C PHE A 369 -11.48 -0.56 -5.19
N ALA A 370 -10.63 -1.37 -4.55
CA ALA A 370 -10.48 -2.78 -4.88
C ALA A 370 -11.41 -3.66 -4.04
N LYS A 371 -11.77 -4.82 -4.58
CA LYS A 371 -12.32 -5.92 -3.78
C LYS A 371 -11.18 -6.73 -3.15
N PRO A 372 -11.36 -7.29 -1.94
CA PRO A 372 -10.33 -8.08 -1.28
C PRO A 372 -9.74 -9.19 -2.14
N GLU A 373 -10.58 -9.92 -2.87
CA GLU A 373 -10.18 -11.05 -3.71
C GLU A 373 -9.36 -10.64 -4.94
N GLN A 374 -9.31 -9.35 -5.30
CA GLN A 374 -8.48 -8.85 -6.39
C GLN A 374 -7.03 -8.58 -5.96
N LEU A 375 -6.75 -8.62 -4.66
CA LEU A 375 -5.40 -8.51 -4.12
C LEU A 375 -4.79 -9.91 -3.98
N HIS A 376 -3.47 -10.01 -4.13
CA HIS A 376 -2.75 -11.27 -3.98
C HIS A 376 -1.47 -11.12 -3.17
N TRP A 377 -1.33 -11.90 -2.11
CA TRP A 377 -0.03 -12.07 -1.46
C TRP A 377 0.76 -13.14 -2.18
N PHE A 378 1.89 -12.72 -2.76
CA PHE A 378 2.88 -13.64 -3.30
C PHE A 378 3.68 -14.28 -2.16
N GLU A 379 3.00 -15.13 -1.40
CA GLU A 379 3.61 -15.88 -0.30
C GLU A 379 4.78 -16.74 -0.79
N ASP A 380 4.71 -17.23 -2.02
CA ASP A 380 5.64 -18.13 -2.69
C ASP A 380 6.86 -17.44 -3.33
N ILE A 381 6.84 -16.11 -3.49
CA ILE A 381 7.98 -15.35 -4.03
C ILE A 381 8.82 -14.83 -2.87
N GLY A 382 9.98 -15.45 -2.63
CA GLY A 382 10.96 -14.93 -1.68
C GLY A 382 11.60 -13.63 -2.19
N TYR A 383 11.56 -12.59 -1.35
CA TYR A 383 11.97 -11.24 -1.72
C TYR A 383 12.62 -10.51 -0.55
N ARG A 384 13.75 -9.87 -0.80
CA ARG A 384 14.48 -9.06 0.17
C ARG A 384 14.75 -7.68 -0.39
N HIS A 385 14.43 -6.67 0.41
CA HIS A 385 14.90 -5.30 0.23
C HIS A 385 15.40 -4.86 1.61
N PRO A 386 16.72 -4.76 1.83
CA PRO A 386 17.28 -4.51 3.15
C PRO A 386 16.63 -3.30 3.86
N PRO A 387 16.40 -3.40 5.19
CA PRO A 387 16.74 -4.53 6.07
C PRO A 387 15.68 -5.65 6.09
N PHE A 388 14.59 -5.53 5.33
CA PHE A 388 13.46 -6.43 5.42
C PHE A 388 13.48 -7.55 4.38
N GLN A 389 12.90 -8.68 4.77
CA GLN A 389 12.81 -9.88 3.96
C GLN A 389 11.45 -10.55 4.17
N HIS A 390 10.86 -10.99 3.05
CA HIS A 390 9.80 -11.99 3.01
C HIS A 390 10.39 -13.31 2.54
N CYS A 391 10.32 -14.33 3.39
CA CYS A 391 10.74 -15.68 3.05
C CYS A 391 9.51 -16.61 3.13
N PRO A 392 9.20 -17.38 2.07
CA PRO A 392 8.02 -18.25 2.04
C PRO A 392 8.01 -19.26 3.20
N ARG A 393 6.81 -19.61 3.69
CA ARG A 393 6.67 -20.71 4.66
C ARG A 393 7.18 -22.02 4.07
N LYS A 394 7.64 -22.92 4.95
CA LYS A 394 8.15 -24.24 4.56
C LYS A 394 7.13 -24.98 3.69
N GLY A 395 7.55 -25.38 2.49
CA GLY A 395 6.71 -26.10 1.51
C GLY A 395 5.96 -25.20 0.53
N VAL A 396 6.01 -23.87 0.69
CA VAL A 396 5.37 -22.91 -0.24
C VAL A 396 6.36 -22.43 -1.30
N GLY A 397 7.54 -21.96 -0.92
CA GLY A 397 8.54 -21.46 -1.87
C GLY A 397 9.28 -22.56 -2.65
N CYS A 398 9.73 -22.25 -3.87
CA CYS A 398 10.53 -23.14 -4.72
C CYS A 398 12.03 -22.83 -4.59
N GLU A 399 12.82 -23.82 -4.16
CA GLU A 399 14.30 -23.72 -4.08
C GLU A 399 14.81 -22.41 -3.47
N CYS A 400 14.31 -22.09 -2.26
CA CYS A 400 14.63 -20.84 -1.57
C CYS A 400 16.01 -20.86 -0.90
N SER A 401 16.66 -19.70 -0.86
CA SER A 401 17.94 -19.44 -0.18
C SER A 401 17.81 -18.35 0.90
N CYS A 402 16.67 -18.27 1.57
CA CYS A 402 16.38 -17.31 2.65
C CYS A 402 16.04 -18.03 3.96
N GLU A 403 16.17 -17.29 5.07
CA GLU A 403 15.76 -17.73 6.40
C GLU A 403 14.65 -16.82 6.93
N ALA A 404 13.56 -17.40 7.46
CA ALA A 404 12.38 -16.65 7.86
C ALA A 404 12.61 -15.70 9.05
N GLU A 405 13.61 -15.98 9.89
CA GLU A 405 13.95 -15.15 11.06
C GLU A 405 14.82 -13.94 10.69
N GLU A 406 15.54 -14.00 9.56
CA GLU A 406 16.43 -12.93 9.13
C GLU A 406 15.65 -11.85 8.38
N GLY A 407 15.62 -10.63 8.93
CA GLY A 407 14.94 -9.48 8.31
C GLY A 407 13.42 -9.62 8.23
N GLY A 408 12.82 -10.58 8.93
CA GLY A 408 11.38 -10.83 8.88
C GLY A 408 10.54 -9.62 9.27
N VAL A 409 9.44 -9.42 8.54
CA VAL A 409 8.45 -8.38 8.83
C VAL A 409 7.39 -8.91 9.81
N PRO A 410 7.00 -8.16 10.85
CA PRO A 410 5.93 -8.60 11.75
C PRO A 410 4.61 -8.84 11.01
N SER A 411 3.86 -9.86 11.40
CA SER A 411 2.69 -10.30 10.65
C SER A 411 1.45 -9.42 10.85
N ASP A 412 1.41 -8.51 11.82
CA ASP A 412 0.18 -7.80 12.19
C ASP A 412 -0.50 -7.07 11.02
N CYS A 413 0.27 -6.35 10.18
CA CYS A 413 -0.28 -5.67 9.01
C CYS A 413 -0.75 -6.67 7.95
N MET A 414 0.02 -7.75 7.73
CA MET A 414 -0.33 -8.83 6.83
C MET A 414 -1.64 -9.51 7.27
N ASP A 415 -1.73 -9.89 8.54
CA ASP A 415 -2.87 -10.56 9.16
C ASP A 415 -4.12 -9.69 9.11
N ARG A 416 -3.99 -8.38 9.35
CA ARG A 416 -5.09 -7.41 9.25
C ARG A 416 -5.59 -7.27 7.81
N LEU A 417 -4.70 -7.02 6.86
CA LEU A 417 -5.08 -6.79 5.45
C LEU A 417 -5.68 -8.05 4.80
N ARG A 418 -5.28 -9.24 5.25
CA ARG A 418 -5.78 -10.52 4.73
C ARG A 418 -7.06 -11.04 5.40
N GLN A 419 -7.60 -10.38 6.43
CA GLN A 419 -8.76 -10.90 7.18
C GLN A 419 -9.96 -11.25 6.29
N SER A 420 -10.20 -10.48 5.22
CA SER A 420 -11.35 -10.73 4.33
C SER A 420 -11.12 -11.76 3.24
N VAL A 421 -9.92 -12.34 3.13
CA VAL A 421 -9.61 -13.37 2.12
C VAL A 421 -9.18 -14.71 2.73
N VAL A 422 -8.73 -14.72 3.99
CA VAL A 422 -8.34 -15.95 4.69
C VAL A 422 -9.54 -16.58 5.40
N ALA A 423 -9.71 -17.89 5.26
CA ALA A 423 -10.81 -18.63 5.87
C ALA A 423 -10.80 -18.56 7.41
N THR A 424 -11.97 -18.78 8.03
CA THR A 424 -12.11 -18.98 9.49
C THR A 424 -11.46 -20.26 9.98
#